data_AF-A0A399T533-F1
#
_entry.id   AF-A0A399T533-F1
#
_cell.length_a   1.000
_cell.length_b   1.000
_cell.length_c   1.000
_cell.angle_alpha   90.00
_cell.angle_beta   90.00
_cell.angle_gamma   90.00
#
_symmetry.space_group_name_H-M   'P 1'
#
loop_
_entity.id
_entity.type
_entity.pdbx_description
1 polymer ?
#
loop_
_entity_poly.entity_id
_entity_poly.type
_entity_poly.pdbx_seq_one_letter_code
_entity_poly.pdbx_strand_id
1 'polypeptide(L)'
;MLIFMITIAVTILMPLATLKSEKKENKITLSNWPLFFIKLKVVFISMLPALILGIVYLVKVDSLEEAGRLGLGKLINWLVDIRPLLTLSTSKPWNIFTHVLFGIFALMMIVQLTTFIKENCVLKNKQLFISLAAPGFNLIWFLLFIGTTFLYLVVPNANILPERLIILVFIFFGFWLATQDHKKWIQFLFLTVLIVTHITFSIFLHGKNMRNSSKQIEQMNEITRYIEPGSLLLPFNYAYQHNWLHMHSPGYFGSDKPVAVIENYEGQLRWFPVNWNLNGPYQLDPINVWAADNKKMVEHFYTTPENHRIFSLPLKSGTRNPIPYVAIFGKVTDKQNENYQEIIAVLNNGYDMLFENDFCKLYQIRNQ
;
A
#
# COMPACT_ATOMS: atom_id res chain seq x y z
N MET A 1 -1.84 -9.80 10.90
CA MET A 1 -1.04 -10.88 11.56
C MET A 1 0.42 -10.50 11.80
N LEU A 2 1.21 -10.17 10.77
CA LEU A 2 2.65 -9.99 10.96
C LEU A 2 3.06 -8.67 11.62
N ILE A 3 2.40 -7.55 11.29
CA ILE A 3 2.54 -6.30 12.06
C ILE A 3 2.28 -6.58 13.54
N PHE A 4 1.23 -7.36 13.82
CA PHE A 4 0.87 -7.79 15.15
C PHE A 4 1.94 -8.69 15.82
N MET A 5 2.49 -9.68 15.12
CA MET A 5 3.62 -10.50 15.60
C MET A 5 4.90 -9.68 15.82
N ILE A 6 5.18 -8.71 14.96
CA ILE A 6 6.32 -7.81 15.07
C ILE A 6 6.11 -6.85 16.23
N THR A 7 4.90 -6.33 16.43
CA THR A 7 4.53 -5.57 17.63
C THR A 7 4.76 -6.43 18.86
N ILE A 8 4.37 -7.71 18.86
CA ILE A 8 4.70 -8.63 19.95
C ILE A 8 6.22 -8.75 20.16
N ALA A 9 6.98 -8.98 19.10
CA ALA A 9 8.44 -9.10 19.20
C ALA A 9 9.10 -7.81 19.72
N VAL A 10 8.84 -6.65 19.11
CA VAL A 10 9.33 -5.33 19.56
C VAL A 10 9.00 -5.10 21.02
N THR A 11 7.77 -5.42 21.40
CA THR A 11 7.24 -5.09 22.71
C THR A 11 7.78 -6.05 23.78
N ILE A 12 8.10 -7.30 23.45
CA ILE A 12 8.86 -8.22 24.32
C ILE A 12 10.34 -7.81 24.42
N LEU A 13 10.93 -7.31 23.34
CA LEU A 13 12.33 -6.90 23.30
C LEU A 13 12.60 -5.57 24.02
N MET A 14 11.63 -4.64 24.05
CA MET A 14 11.77 -3.33 24.70
C MET A 14 12.10 -3.42 26.22
N PRO A 15 11.43 -4.27 27.02
CA PRO A 15 11.82 -4.51 28.41
C PRO A 15 13.27 -4.98 28.59
N LEU A 16 13.89 -5.68 27.61
CA LEU A 16 15.30 -6.12 27.71
C LEU A 16 16.26 -4.94 27.91
N ALA A 17 15.92 -3.75 27.40
CA ALA A 17 16.70 -2.52 27.60
C ALA A 17 16.79 -2.08 29.07
N THR A 18 15.98 -2.65 29.96
CA THR A 18 16.02 -2.35 31.40
C THR A 18 16.93 -3.27 32.21
N LEU A 19 17.38 -4.37 31.61
CA LEU A 19 18.36 -5.24 32.24
C LEU A 19 19.70 -4.51 32.26
N LYS A 20 20.28 -4.36 33.47
CA LYS A 20 21.63 -3.81 33.60
C LYS A 20 22.62 -4.97 33.53
N SER A 21 23.64 -4.81 32.70
CA SER A 21 24.77 -5.73 32.68
C SER A 21 25.79 -5.28 33.72
N GLU A 22 26.02 -6.11 34.74
CA GLU A 22 27.05 -5.89 35.76
C GLU A 22 28.19 -6.89 35.55
N LYS A 23 29.42 -6.41 35.54
CA LYS A 23 30.61 -7.26 35.43
C LYS A 23 31.18 -7.50 36.83
N LYS A 24 31.05 -8.72 37.36
CA LYS A 24 31.66 -9.16 38.63
C LYS A 24 32.61 -10.31 38.36
N GLU A 25 33.87 -10.20 38.81
CA GLU A 25 34.84 -11.30 38.85
C GLU A 25 34.89 -12.16 37.56
N ASN A 26 35.07 -11.51 36.41
CA ASN A 26 35.09 -12.13 35.08
C ASN A 26 33.78 -12.76 34.58
N LYS A 27 32.66 -12.61 35.28
CA LYS A 27 31.32 -13.00 34.81
C LYS A 27 30.46 -11.77 34.54
N ILE A 28 29.68 -11.84 33.45
CA ILE A 28 28.63 -10.87 33.15
C ILE A 28 27.35 -11.38 33.84
N THR A 29 26.85 -10.63 34.81
CA THR A 29 25.57 -10.90 35.48
C THR A 29 24.55 -9.85 35.06
N LEU A 30 23.34 -10.27 34.70
CA LEU A 30 22.23 -9.35 34.43
C LEU A 30 21.48 -9.05 35.74
N SER A 31 21.30 -7.77 36.04
CA SER A 31 20.53 -7.27 37.19
C SER A 31 19.23 -6.57 36.74
N ASN A 32 18.37 -6.19 37.70
CA ASN A 32 17.05 -5.56 37.50
C ASN A 32 15.93 -6.43 36.90
N TRP A 33 15.96 -7.75 37.11
CA TRP A 33 14.87 -8.66 36.75
C TRP A 33 13.47 -8.22 37.24
N PRO A 34 13.28 -7.71 38.47
CA PRO A 34 11.95 -7.27 38.91
C PRO A 34 11.36 -6.16 38.05
N LEU A 35 12.18 -5.17 37.67
CA LEU A 35 11.76 -4.06 36.81
C LEU A 35 11.45 -4.55 35.39
N PHE A 36 12.26 -5.46 34.87
CA PHE A 36 12.00 -6.13 33.59
C PHE A 36 10.61 -6.80 33.59
N PHE A 37 10.30 -7.61 34.61
CA PHE A 37 9.00 -8.29 34.70
C PHE A 37 7.83 -7.33 34.88
N ILE A 38 7.99 -6.26 35.65
CA ILE A 38 6.96 -5.21 35.78
C ILE A 38 6.68 -4.59 34.41
N LYS A 39 7.72 -4.19 33.68
CA LYS A 39 7.57 -3.59 32.35
C LYS A 39 6.97 -4.56 31.36
N LEU A 40 7.40 -5.82 31.36
CA LEU A 40 6.85 -6.88 30.51
C LEU A 40 5.36 -7.11 30.79
N LYS A 41 4.93 -7.10 32.06
CA LYS A 41 3.51 -7.21 32.42
C LYS A 41 2.69 -6.04 31.90
N VAL A 42 3.14 -4.80 32.11
CA VAL A 42 2.47 -3.59 31.60
C VAL A 42 2.31 -3.65 30.08
N VAL A 43 3.39 -4.02 29.41
CA VAL A 43 3.45 -4.26 27.98
C VAL A 43 2.39 -5.28 27.54
N PHE A 44 2.36 -6.45 28.18
CA PHE A 44 1.48 -7.54 27.78
C PHE A 44 0.01 -7.18 27.97
N ILE A 45 -0.32 -6.52 29.08
CA ILE A 45 -1.68 -6.01 29.35
C ILE A 45 -2.08 -4.98 28.29
N SER A 46 -1.18 -4.05 27.95
CA SER A 46 -1.44 -3.01 26.95
C SER A 46 -1.67 -3.57 25.55
N MET A 47 -1.09 -4.75 25.26
CA MET A 47 -1.23 -5.43 23.98
C MET A 47 -2.48 -6.29 23.88
N LEU A 48 -3.14 -6.61 24.99
CA LEU A 48 -4.26 -7.56 25.02
C LEU A 48 -5.38 -7.20 24.02
N PRO A 49 -5.81 -5.92 23.87
CA PRO A 49 -6.82 -5.57 22.88
C PRO A 49 -6.37 -5.88 21.45
N ALA A 50 -5.12 -5.56 21.10
CA ALA A 50 -4.56 -5.89 19.79
C ALA A 50 -4.42 -7.40 19.59
N LEU A 51 -4.12 -8.16 20.66
CA LEU A 51 -4.06 -9.63 20.62
C LEU A 51 -5.41 -10.25 20.33
N ILE A 52 -6.44 -9.79 21.03
CA ILE A 52 -7.81 -10.25 20.83
C ILE A 52 -8.27 -9.92 19.40
N LEU A 53 -8.09 -8.68 18.94
CA LEU A 53 -8.46 -8.27 17.58
C LEU A 53 -7.67 -9.05 16.51
N GLY A 54 -6.38 -9.29 16.74
CA GLY A 54 -5.54 -10.10 15.87
C GLY A 54 -6.03 -11.54 15.73
N ILE A 55 -6.41 -12.17 16.84
CA ILE A 55 -6.99 -13.52 16.86
C ILE A 55 -8.36 -13.53 16.18
N VAL A 56 -9.24 -12.58 16.49
CA VAL A 56 -10.57 -12.46 15.85
C VAL A 56 -10.44 -12.31 14.35
N TYR A 57 -9.49 -11.51 13.88
CA TYR A 57 -9.18 -11.38 12.45
C TYR A 57 -8.76 -12.72 11.85
N LEU A 58 -7.84 -13.45 12.50
CA LEU A 58 -7.35 -14.73 11.99
C LEU A 58 -8.42 -15.82 11.92
N VAL A 59 -9.32 -15.85 12.90
CA VAL A 59 -10.42 -16.83 12.92
C VAL A 59 -11.49 -16.51 11.88
N LYS A 60 -11.67 -15.24 11.52
CA LYS A 60 -12.77 -14.81 10.62
C LYS A 60 -12.36 -14.60 9.17
N VAL A 61 -11.08 -14.46 8.88
CA VAL A 61 -10.59 -14.15 7.53
C VAL A 61 -10.29 -15.44 6.77
N ASP A 62 -11.21 -15.80 5.87
CA ASP A 62 -11.08 -16.93 4.93
C ASP A 62 -10.03 -16.70 3.81
N SER A 63 -9.28 -15.59 3.86
CA SER A 63 -8.52 -15.09 2.70
C SER A 63 -7.08 -15.63 2.60
N LEU A 64 -6.80 -16.84 3.06
CA LEU A 64 -5.56 -17.51 2.63
C LEU A 64 -5.73 -18.01 1.19
N GLU A 65 -6.05 -17.11 0.26
CA GLU A 65 -5.85 -17.38 -1.15
C GLU A 65 -4.38 -17.75 -1.35
N GLU A 66 -4.12 -18.74 -2.20
CA GLU A 66 -2.78 -19.18 -2.58
C GLU A 66 -2.08 -18.08 -3.39
N ALA A 67 -1.64 -17.03 -2.70
CA ALA A 67 -0.86 -16.00 -3.32
C ALA A 67 0.53 -16.57 -3.64
N GLY A 68 0.78 -16.76 -4.95
CA GLY A 68 2.07 -17.24 -5.45
C GLY A 68 3.22 -16.41 -4.89
N ARG A 69 4.34 -17.07 -4.54
CA ARG A 69 5.52 -16.43 -3.93
C ARG A 69 6.21 -15.46 -4.91
N LEU A 70 6.66 -14.30 -4.41
CA LEU A 70 7.36 -13.32 -5.24
C LEU A 70 8.78 -13.87 -5.42
N GLY A 71 9.29 -13.80 -6.64
CA GLY A 71 10.69 -14.12 -6.89
C GLY A 71 11.61 -13.23 -6.06
N LEU A 72 12.69 -13.80 -5.53
CA LEU A 72 13.67 -13.08 -4.70
C LEU A 72 14.18 -11.81 -5.39
N GLY A 73 14.43 -11.86 -6.70
CA GLY A 73 14.85 -10.69 -7.48
C GLY A 73 13.86 -9.52 -7.40
N LYS A 74 12.55 -9.81 -7.40
CA LYS A 74 11.53 -8.76 -7.25
C LYS A 74 11.54 -8.16 -5.83
N LEU A 75 11.73 -9.00 -4.80
CA LEU A 75 11.83 -8.54 -3.42
C LEU A 75 13.07 -7.66 -3.20
N ILE A 76 14.21 -8.04 -3.78
CA ILE A 76 15.44 -7.22 -3.75
C ILE A 76 15.21 -5.90 -4.49
N ASN A 77 14.62 -5.94 -5.68
CA ASN A 77 14.30 -4.72 -6.43
C ASN A 77 13.42 -3.77 -5.62
N TRP A 78 12.45 -4.29 -4.87
CA TRP A 78 11.60 -3.48 -3.99
C TRP A 78 12.37 -2.81 -2.84
N LEU A 79 13.44 -3.42 -2.33
CA LEU A 79 14.33 -2.78 -1.35
C LEU A 79 15.11 -1.64 -2.02
N VAL A 80 15.68 -1.87 -3.20
CA VAL A 80 16.43 -0.84 -3.94
C VAL A 80 15.53 0.32 -4.36
N ASP A 81 14.30 0.00 -4.78
CA ASP A 81 13.29 0.97 -5.17
C ASP A 81 12.64 1.68 -3.97
N ILE A 82 12.97 1.31 -2.73
CA ILE A 82 12.33 1.80 -1.51
C ILE A 82 10.81 1.78 -1.69
N ARG A 83 10.26 0.58 -1.95
CA ARG A 83 8.85 0.34 -2.29
C ARG A 83 7.82 1.13 -1.46
N PRO A 84 8.00 1.41 -0.16
CA PRO A 84 7.07 2.28 0.59
C PRO A 84 6.83 3.66 -0.04
N LEU A 85 7.79 4.17 -0.82
CA LEU A 85 7.67 5.44 -1.54
C LEU A 85 6.97 5.32 -2.90
N LEU A 86 6.52 4.12 -3.29
CA LEU A 86 5.73 3.90 -4.52
C LEU A 86 4.46 4.75 -4.54
N THR A 87 3.88 5.07 -3.37
CA THR A 87 2.70 5.91 -3.33
C THR A 87 2.94 7.29 -3.96
N LEU A 88 4.19 7.68 -4.03
CA LEU A 88 4.66 8.93 -4.57
C LEU A 88 5.16 8.80 -6.02
N SER A 89 5.18 7.58 -6.58
CA SER A 89 5.61 7.27 -7.96
C SER A 89 4.50 7.55 -8.98
N THR A 90 4.08 8.80 -9.08
CA THR A 90 3.06 9.22 -10.06
C THR A 90 3.66 9.71 -11.37
N SER A 91 5.00 9.84 -11.46
CA SER A 91 5.71 10.16 -12.70
C SER A 91 7.13 9.57 -12.72
N LYS A 92 7.63 9.20 -13.90
CA LYS A 92 9.08 8.98 -14.09
C LYS A 92 9.81 10.33 -13.93
N PRO A 93 11.04 10.36 -13.37
CA PRO A 93 11.89 9.22 -13.01
C PRO A 93 11.96 8.95 -11.48
N TRP A 94 10.86 8.49 -10.87
CA TRP A 94 10.82 8.16 -9.43
C TRP A 94 11.90 7.16 -8.99
N ASN A 95 12.29 6.23 -9.86
CA ASN A 95 13.30 5.21 -9.60
C ASN A 95 14.69 5.79 -9.38
N ILE A 96 15.06 6.85 -10.13
CA ILE A 96 16.36 7.52 -9.93
C ILE A 96 16.45 8.05 -8.49
N PHE A 97 15.36 8.65 -8.01
CA PHE A 97 15.30 9.19 -6.67
C PHE A 97 15.45 8.11 -5.60
N THR A 98 14.69 7.02 -5.71
CA THR A 98 14.73 5.96 -4.71
C THR A 98 16.07 5.22 -4.72
N HIS A 99 16.71 5.08 -5.89
CA HIS A 99 18.05 4.49 -6.01
C HIS A 99 19.13 5.36 -5.40
N VAL A 100 19.07 6.68 -5.57
CA VAL A 100 19.98 7.63 -4.89
C VAL A 100 19.81 7.53 -3.38
N LEU A 101 18.57 7.55 -2.89
CA LEU A 101 18.27 7.42 -1.47
C LEU A 101 18.74 6.06 -0.91
N PHE A 102 18.55 4.98 -1.65
CA PHE A 102 19.06 3.66 -1.29
C PHE A 102 20.59 3.64 -1.23
N GLY A 103 21.27 4.28 -2.19
CA GLY A 103 22.73 4.42 -2.18
C GLY A 103 23.25 5.17 -0.94
N ILE A 104 22.56 6.24 -0.53
CA ILE A 104 22.86 6.97 0.71
C ILE A 104 22.68 6.06 1.92
N PHE A 105 21.56 5.34 2.01
CA PHE A 105 21.28 4.39 3.09
C PHE A 105 22.31 3.25 3.15
N ALA A 106 22.71 2.70 2.01
CA ALA A 106 23.74 1.68 1.92
C ALA A 106 25.10 2.23 2.41
N LEU A 107 25.46 3.45 2.02
CA LEU A 107 26.68 4.11 2.49
C LEU A 107 26.64 4.33 4.01
N MET A 108 25.53 4.82 4.55
CA MET A 108 25.34 4.97 6.01
C MET A 108 25.52 3.64 6.72
N MET A 109 24.88 2.58 6.23
CA MET A 109 25.01 1.23 6.80
C MET A 109 26.46 0.73 6.79
N ILE A 110 27.21 0.93 5.69
CA ILE A 110 28.63 0.55 5.59
C ILE A 110 29.46 1.33 6.62
N VAL A 111 29.25 2.64 6.74
CA VAL A 111 29.92 3.48 7.75
C VAL A 111 29.63 2.97 9.16
N GLN A 112 28.39 2.53 9.44
CA GLN A 112 28.07 1.95 10.76
C GLN A 112 28.74 0.63 11.00
N LEU A 113 28.67 -0.29 10.05
CA LEU A 113 29.24 -1.62 10.23
C LEU A 113 30.75 -1.50 10.43
N THR A 114 31.42 -0.63 9.67
CA THR A 114 32.85 -0.39 9.82
C THR A 114 33.20 0.28 11.15
N THR A 115 32.40 1.24 11.62
CA THR A 115 32.60 1.88 12.94
C THR A 115 32.37 0.88 14.07
N PHE A 116 31.27 0.12 14.00
CA PHE A 116 30.95 -0.94 14.94
C PHE A 116 32.06 -1.99 15.03
N ILE A 117 32.56 -2.47 13.89
CA ILE A 117 33.68 -3.42 13.85
C ILE A 117 34.93 -2.81 14.48
N LYS A 118 35.28 -1.56 14.17
CA LYS A 118 36.49 -0.91 14.74
C LYS A 118 36.40 -0.72 16.25
N GLU A 119 35.23 -0.39 16.77
CA GLU A 119 35.03 -0.08 18.19
C GLU A 119 34.86 -1.35 19.03
N ASN A 120 34.24 -2.40 18.47
CA ASN A 120 33.84 -3.58 19.25
C ASN A 120 34.65 -4.83 18.92
N CYS A 121 35.36 -4.88 17.79
CA CYS A 121 36.19 -6.03 17.41
C CYS A 121 37.67 -5.71 17.61
N VAL A 122 38.32 -6.39 18.55
CA VAL A 122 39.77 -6.28 18.76
C VAL A 122 40.42 -7.62 18.44
N LEU A 123 41.40 -7.61 17.54
CA LEU A 123 42.22 -8.78 17.26
C LEU A 123 43.32 -8.89 18.34
N LYS A 124 43.22 -9.87 19.24
CA LYS A 124 44.28 -10.17 20.23
C LYS A 124 44.78 -11.59 19.97
N ASN A 125 46.10 -11.77 19.88
CA ASN A 125 46.73 -13.09 19.66
C ASN A 125 46.16 -13.87 18.45
N LYS A 126 45.87 -13.18 17.33
CA LYS A 126 45.21 -13.75 16.14
C LYS A 126 43.77 -14.28 16.36
N GLN A 127 43.18 -14.04 17.54
CA GLN A 127 41.79 -14.35 17.83
C GLN A 127 40.96 -13.06 17.81
N LEU A 128 39.79 -13.13 17.17
CA LEU A 128 38.84 -12.03 17.08
C LEU A 128 38.02 -12.00 18.37
N PHE A 129 38.20 -10.95 19.18
CA PHE A 129 37.38 -10.72 20.36
C PHE A 129 36.33 -9.65 20.05
N ILE A 130 35.05 -10.03 20.12
CA ILE A 130 33.92 -9.12 19.98
C ILE A 130 33.49 -8.72 21.39
N SER A 131 33.84 -7.51 21.79
CA SER A 131 33.35 -6.91 23.03
C SER A 131 31.98 -6.31 22.76
N LEU A 132 30.92 -7.12 22.82
CA LEU A 132 29.58 -6.56 22.92
C LEU A 132 29.47 -5.87 24.28
N ALA A 133 29.49 -4.53 24.28
CA ALA A 133 28.99 -3.77 25.42
C ALA A 133 27.54 -4.21 25.74
N ALA A 134 27.08 -3.93 26.96
CA ALA A 134 25.69 -4.20 27.36
C ALA A 134 24.72 -3.79 26.24
N PRO A 135 23.70 -4.61 25.91
CA PRO A 135 22.85 -4.38 24.75
C PRO A 135 22.26 -2.97 24.80
N GLY A 136 22.82 -2.09 23.98
CA GLY A 136 22.33 -0.73 23.84
C GLY A 136 20.97 -0.73 23.16
N PHE A 137 20.23 0.35 23.33
CA PHE A 137 18.96 0.56 22.63
C PHE A 137 19.12 0.45 21.10
N ASN A 138 20.29 0.80 20.57
CA ASN A 138 20.66 0.65 19.17
C ASN A 138 20.66 -0.81 18.67
N LEU A 139 21.12 -1.76 19.49
CA LEU A 139 21.19 -3.18 19.14
C LEU A 139 19.79 -3.77 18.95
N ILE A 140 18.82 -3.33 19.74
CA ILE A 140 17.41 -3.77 19.62
C ILE A 140 16.87 -3.40 18.24
N TRP A 141 17.06 -2.15 17.80
CA TRP A 141 16.62 -1.71 16.47
C TRP A 141 17.33 -2.45 15.34
N PHE A 142 18.64 -2.71 15.49
CA PHE A 142 19.39 -3.50 14.52
C PHE A 142 18.83 -4.92 14.38
N LEU A 143 18.59 -5.61 15.50
CA LEU A 143 18.03 -6.96 15.50
C LEU A 143 16.62 -6.99 14.89
N LEU A 144 15.80 -5.99 15.17
CA LEU A 144 14.48 -5.83 14.55
C LEU A 144 14.57 -5.62 13.05
N PHE A 145 15.50 -4.78 12.58
CA PHE A 145 15.77 -4.56 11.16
C PHE A 145 16.20 -5.86 10.46
N ILE A 146 17.19 -6.58 10.99
CA ILE A 146 17.66 -7.86 10.42
C ILE A 146 16.56 -8.91 10.45
N GLY A 147 15.86 -9.06 11.58
CA GLY A 147 14.78 -10.02 11.74
C GLY A 147 13.62 -9.76 10.78
N THR A 148 13.20 -8.51 10.61
CA THR A 148 12.15 -8.16 9.64
C THR A 148 12.61 -8.28 8.19
N THR A 149 13.88 -7.99 7.89
CA THR A 149 14.45 -8.19 6.55
C THR A 149 14.48 -9.68 6.22
N PHE A 150 14.87 -10.53 7.17
CA PHE A 150 14.82 -11.98 6.99
C PHE A 150 13.39 -12.46 6.74
N LEU A 151 12.43 -12.02 7.58
CA LEU A 151 11.01 -12.35 7.38
C LEU A 151 10.52 -11.88 6.01
N TYR A 152 10.91 -10.68 5.57
CA TYR A 152 10.56 -10.14 4.26
C TYR A 152 11.01 -11.03 3.09
N LEU A 153 12.18 -11.67 3.20
CA LEU A 153 12.75 -12.52 2.14
C LEU A 153 12.21 -13.97 2.17
N VAL A 154 11.78 -14.43 3.33
CA VAL A 154 11.41 -15.85 3.55
C VAL A 154 9.89 -16.07 3.54
N VAL A 155 9.12 -15.14 4.10
CA VAL A 155 7.67 -15.32 4.27
C VAL A 155 6.95 -15.28 2.90
N PRO A 156 6.05 -16.23 2.61
CA PRO A 156 5.29 -16.24 1.35
C PRO A 156 4.33 -15.04 1.24
N ASN A 157 3.90 -14.74 0.01
CA ASN A 157 3.14 -13.52 -0.33
C ASN A 157 1.66 -13.53 0.08
N ALA A 158 1.28 -14.01 1.25
CA ALA A 158 -0.14 -13.97 1.60
C ALA A 158 -0.62 -12.51 1.77
N ASN A 159 -1.58 -12.03 0.98
CA ASN A 159 -2.32 -10.77 1.25
C ASN A 159 -1.46 -9.50 1.46
N ILE A 160 -0.63 -9.12 0.48
CA ILE A 160 0.12 -7.83 0.51
C ILE A 160 1.14 -7.79 1.69
N LEU A 161 1.54 -8.96 2.19
CA LEU A 161 2.41 -9.07 3.34
C LEU A 161 3.84 -8.58 3.11
N PRO A 162 4.49 -8.87 1.96
CA PRO A 162 5.82 -8.33 1.66
C PRO A 162 5.82 -6.79 1.65
N GLU A 163 4.76 -6.16 1.12
CA GLU A 163 4.61 -4.71 1.09
C GLU A 163 4.50 -4.11 2.49
N ARG A 164 3.87 -4.82 3.44
CA ARG A 164 3.81 -4.39 4.85
C ARG A 164 5.15 -4.59 5.55
N LEU A 165 5.82 -5.71 5.29
CA LEU A 165 7.12 -6.04 5.86
C LEU A 165 8.19 -5.05 5.44
N ILE A 166 8.23 -4.67 4.16
CA ILE A 166 9.24 -3.75 3.68
C ILE A 166 9.10 -2.36 4.31
N ILE A 167 7.88 -1.92 4.62
CA ILE A 167 7.66 -0.69 5.41
C ILE A 167 8.34 -0.81 6.78
N LEU A 168 8.15 -1.93 7.48
CA LEU A 168 8.75 -2.17 8.79
C LEU A 168 10.28 -2.29 8.71
N VAL A 169 10.81 -2.92 7.66
CA VAL A 169 12.25 -2.96 7.39
C VAL A 169 12.82 -1.55 7.36
N PHE A 170 12.21 -0.63 6.59
CA PHE A 170 12.67 0.75 6.51
C PHE A 170 12.46 1.55 7.80
N ILE A 171 11.38 1.32 8.54
CA ILE A 171 11.14 1.98 9.83
C ILE A 171 12.22 1.57 10.85
N PHE A 172 12.47 0.27 11.01
CA PHE A 172 13.48 -0.21 11.96
C PHE A 172 14.90 0.14 11.52
N PHE A 173 15.17 0.12 10.22
CA PHE A 173 16.41 0.63 9.67
C PHE A 173 16.61 2.12 10.00
N GLY A 174 15.58 2.94 9.82
CA GLY A 174 15.60 4.36 10.17
C GLY A 174 15.86 4.60 11.66
N PHE A 175 15.17 3.88 12.55
CA PHE A 175 15.40 3.98 13.99
C PHE A 175 16.79 3.49 14.40
N TRP A 176 17.28 2.42 13.77
CA TRP A 176 18.63 1.95 13.99
C TRP A 176 19.65 3.04 13.63
N LEU A 177 19.54 3.64 12.44
CA LEU A 177 20.40 4.74 12.03
C LEU A 177 20.31 5.96 12.95
N ALA A 178 19.09 6.33 13.37
CA ALA A 178 18.86 7.51 14.22
C ALA A 178 19.40 7.35 15.65
N THR A 179 19.61 6.12 16.11
CA THR A 179 20.13 5.81 17.46
C THR A 179 21.63 5.55 17.50
N GLN A 180 22.34 5.76 16.40
CA GLN A 180 23.79 5.64 16.38
C GLN A 180 24.47 6.94 16.82
N ASP A 181 25.54 6.79 17.61
CA ASP A 181 26.42 7.90 17.96
C ASP A 181 27.41 8.16 16.81
N HIS A 182 27.40 9.38 16.28
CA HIS A 182 28.30 9.79 15.21
C HIS A 182 28.99 11.10 15.54
N LYS A 183 30.10 11.32 14.83
CA LYS A 183 30.66 12.67 14.72
C LYS A 183 29.60 13.59 14.12
N LYS A 184 29.38 14.73 14.78
CA LYS A 184 28.33 15.71 14.41
C LYS A 184 28.36 16.12 12.94
N TRP A 185 29.54 16.20 12.33
CA TRP A 185 29.68 16.56 10.91
C TRP A 185 29.10 15.49 9.96
N ILE A 186 29.21 14.20 10.30
CA ILE A 186 28.64 13.10 9.53
C ILE A 186 27.11 13.14 9.63
N GLN A 187 26.58 13.35 10.83
CA GLN A 187 25.14 13.52 11.05
C GLN A 187 24.60 14.71 10.26
N PHE A 188 25.30 15.84 10.31
CA PHE A 188 24.92 17.04 9.57
C PHE A 188 24.92 16.80 8.06
N LEU A 189 25.94 16.13 7.52
CA LEU A 189 26.00 15.78 6.09
C LEU A 189 24.81 14.90 5.68
N PHE A 190 24.56 13.80 6.39
CA PHE A 190 23.45 12.90 6.04
C PHE A 190 22.09 13.58 6.22
N LEU A 191 21.89 14.34 7.31
CA LEU A 191 20.66 15.08 7.54
C LEU A 191 20.40 16.10 6.43
N THR A 192 21.42 16.84 6.03
CA THR A 192 21.32 17.81 4.93
C THR A 192 20.93 17.12 3.62
N VAL A 193 21.61 16.03 3.28
CA VAL A 193 21.30 15.26 2.07
C VAL A 193 19.88 14.71 2.13
N LEU A 194 19.44 14.14 3.26
CA LEU A 194 18.09 13.61 3.43
C LEU A 194 17.01 14.70 3.32
N ILE A 195 17.22 15.86 3.96
CA ILE A 195 16.29 16.98 3.90
C ILE A 195 16.19 17.53 2.47
N VAL A 196 17.32 17.77 1.81
CA VAL A 196 17.34 18.27 0.42
C VAL A 196 16.65 17.28 -0.51
N THR A 197 16.96 15.99 -0.36
CA THR A 197 16.35 14.89 -1.12
C THR A 197 14.84 14.87 -0.89
N HIS A 198 14.38 14.92 0.36
CA HIS A 198 12.97 14.94 0.72
C HIS A 198 12.23 16.19 0.19
N ILE A 199 12.77 17.38 0.39
CA ILE A 199 12.16 18.64 -0.09
C ILE A 199 12.04 18.62 -1.61
N THR A 200 13.13 18.27 -2.31
CA THR A 200 13.15 18.17 -3.77
C THR A 200 12.06 17.21 -4.25
N PHE A 201 11.98 16.05 -3.62
CA PHE A 201 10.97 15.05 -3.94
C PHE A 201 9.54 15.54 -3.70
N SER A 202 9.27 16.06 -2.51
CA SER A 202 7.95 16.52 -2.09
C SER A 202 7.44 17.68 -2.94
N ILE A 203 8.32 18.64 -3.29
CA ILE A 203 7.94 19.80 -4.09
C ILE A 203 7.80 19.45 -5.57
N PHE A 204 8.84 18.85 -6.18
CA PHE A 204 8.92 18.73 -7.62
C PHE A 204 8.14 17.54 -8.18
N LEU A 205 8.16 16.41 -7.48
CA LEU A 205 7.51 15.19 -7.97
C LEU A 205 6.11 15.04 -7.37
N HIS A 206 6.01 15.11 -6.04
CA HIS A 206 4.74 14.84 -5.40
C HIS A 206 3.74 16.01 -5.53
N GLY A 207 4.16 17.23 -5.19
CA GLY A 207 3.27 18.39 -5.16
C GLY A 207 2.67 18.75 -6.52
N LYS A 208 3.40 18.55 -7.63
CA LYS A 208 2.87 18.78 -8.98
C LYS A 208 1.80 17.74 -9.34
N ASN A 209 2.09 16.46 -9.11
CA ASN A 209 1.17 15.38 -9.46
C ASN A 209 -0.06 15.38 -8.57
N MET A 210 0.08 15.70 -7.28
CA MET A 210 -1.08 15.83 -6.37
C MET A 210 -2.00 16.96 -6.79
N ARG A 211 -1.46 18.14 -7.12
CA ARG A 211 -2.27 19.25 -7.63
C ARG A 211 -3.01 18.89 -8.91
N ASN A 212 -2.35 18.18 -9.82
CA ASN A 212 -3.00 17.71 -11.05
C ASN A 212 -4.11 16.69 -10.74
N SER A 213 -3.86 15.73 -9.84
CA SER A 213 -4.89 14.79 -9.39
C SER A 213 -6.04 15.49 -8.70
N SER A 214 -5.80 16.48 -7.83
CA SER A 214 -6.86 17.27 -7.21
C SER A 214 -7.73 17.96 -8.25
N LYS A 215 -7.13 18.62 -9.25
CA LYS A 215 -7.88 19.22 -10.37
C LYS A 215 -8.71 18.18 -11.12
N GLN A 216 -8.16 17.00 -11.36
CA GLN A 216 -8.87 15.90 -12.02
C GLN A 216 -10.05 15.38 -11.18
N ILE A 217 -9.91 15.32 -9.85
CA ILE A 217 -11.01 14.99 -8.95
C ILE A 217 -12.08 16.10 -8.95
N GLU A 218 -11.69 17.37 -8.95
CA GLU A 218 -12.64 18.49 -9.09
C GLU A 218 -13.45 18.38 -10.39
N GLN A 219 -12.77 18.04 -11.50
CA GLN A 219 -13.40 17.78 -12.79
C GLN A 219 -14.34 16.57 -12.77
N MET A 220 -14.05 15.54 -11.98
CA MET A 220 -14.99 14.43 -11.73
C MET A 220 -16.19 14.89 -10.90
N ASN A 221 -15.97 15.72 -9.88
CA ASN A 221 -17.06 16.25 -9.07
C ASN A 221 -18.01 17.13 -9.87
N GLU A 222 -17.52 17.88 -10.87
CA GLU A 222 -18.38 18.65 -11.79
C GLU A 222 -19.39 17.76 -12.52
N ILE A 223 -18.96 16.59 -13.04
CA ILE A 223 -19.86 15.72 -13.81
C ILE A 223 -20.95 15.12 -12.91
N THR A 224 -20.67 14.95 -11.62
CA THR A 224 -21.67 14.38 -10.69
C THR A 224 -22.95 15.18 -10.69
N ARG A 225 -22.90 16.51 -10.88
CA ARG A 225 -24.08 17.40 -10.87
C ARG A 225 -25.14 17.00 -11.88
N TYR A 226 -24.74 16.33 -12.96
CA TYR A 226 -25.59 15.89 -14.06
C TYR A 226 -26.16 14.47 -13.89
N ILE A 227 -25.73 13.74 -12.86
CA ILE A 227 -26.19 12.38 -12.56
C ILE A 227 -27.39 12.44 -11.62
N GLU A 228 -28.49 11.77 -11.91
CA GLU A 228 -29.64 11.78 -10.99
C GLU A 228 -29.36 11.00 -9.69
N PRO A 229 -29.77 11.49 -8.50
CA PRO A 229 -29.68 10.74 -7.26
C PRO A 229 -30.36 9.36 -7.36
N GLY A 230 -29.74 8.34 -6.78
CA GLY A 230 -30.22 6.95 -6.77
C GLY A 230 -29.98 6.17 -8.05
N SER A 231 -29.38 6.78 -9.08
CA SER A 231 -29.10 6.11 -10.36
C SER A 231 -27.87 5.20 -10.31
N LEU A 232 -27.79 4.29 -11.29
CA LEU A 232 -26.60 3.49 -11.57
C LEU A 232 -25.63 4.26 -12.47
N LEU A 233 -24.35 4.20 -12.15
CA LEU A 233 -23.27 4.78 -12.95
C LEU A 233 -22.23 3.70 -13.29
N LEU A 234 -21.93 3.52 -14.58
CA LEU A 234 -20.82 2.66 -15.02
C LEU A 234 -19.57 3.50 -15.33
N PRO A 235 -18.52 3.47 -14.47
CA PRO A 235 -17.26 4.13 -14.74
C PRO A 235 -16.29 3.27 -15.56
N PHE A 236 -15.68 3.86 -16.58
CA PHE A 236 -14.54 3.32 -17.31
C PHE A 236 -13.28 4.14 -17.01
N ASN A 237 -12.38 3.55 -16.22
CA ASN A 237 -11.14 4.18 -15.77
C ASN A 237 -9.99 3.97 -16.77
N TYR A 238 -9.57 5.05 -17.43
CA TYR A 238 -8.34 5.11 -18.25
C TYR A 238 -7.20 5.89 -17.58
N ALA A 239 -7.48 6.60 -16.49
CA ALA A 239 -6.49 7.42 -15.77
C ALA A 239 -5.42 6.58 -15.04
N TYR A 240 -5.79 5.37 -14.61
CA TYR A 240 -4.90 4.47 -13.85
C TYR A 240 -3.57 4.16 -14.56
N GLN A 241 -3.55 4.10 -15.90
CA GLN A 241 -2.35 3.76 -16.67
C GLN A 241 -1.19 4.75 -16.45
N HIS A 242 -1.49 5.96 -16.01
CA HIS A 242 -0.50 7.01 -15.78
C HIS A 242 -0.35 7.39 -14.32
N ASN A 243 -1.38 7.13 -13.52
CA ASN A 243 -1.38 7.46 -12.12
C ASN A 243 -2.28 6.51 -11.34
N TRP A 244 -1.62 5.64 -10.57
CA TRP A 244 -2.28 4.59 -9.78
C TRP A 244 -3.26 5.15 -8.74
N LEU A 245 -3.11 6.41 -8.31
CA LEU A 245 -4.05 7.06 -7.39
C LEU A 245 -5.47 7.16 -7.95
N HIS A 246 -5.62 7.14 -9.27
CA HIS A 246 -6.94 7.15 -9.88
C HIS A 246 -7.66 5.80 -9.83
N MET A 247 -7.04 4.76 -9.27
CA MET A 247 -7.69 3.45 -9.11
C MET A 247 -9.01 3.54 -8.33
N HIS A 248 -9.11 4.48 -7.38
CA HIS A 248 -10.29 4.67 -6.52
C HIS A 248 -11.03 5.98 -6.80
N SER A 249 -10.70 6.65 -7.92
CA SER A 249 -11.33 7.91 -8.25
C SER A 249 -12.84 7.80 -8.56
N PRO A 250 -13.38 6.71 -9.13
CA PRO A 250 -14.82 6.67 -9.38
C PRO A 250 -15.69 6.77 -8.12
N GLY A 251 -15.18 6.39 -6.95
CA GLY A 251 -15.87 6.58 -5.67
C GLY A 251 -16.25 8.05 -5.40
N TYR A 252 -15.52 9.01 -5.99
CA TYR A 252 -15.88 10.43 -5.90
C TYR A 252 -17.20 10.75 -6.61
N PHE A 253 -17.64 9.95 -7.59
CA PHE A 253 -18.91 10.18 -8.28
C PHE A 253 -20.13 10.05 -7.35
N GLY A 254 -20.02 9.26 -6.28
CA GLY A 254 -21.05 9.06 -5.27
C GLY A 254 -20.76 9.74 -3.93
N SER A 255 -19.76 10.61 -3.86
CA SER A 255 -19.32 11.21 -2.59
C SER A 255 -20.29 12.26 -2.04
N ASP A 256 -20.86 13.09 -2.91
CA ASP A 256 -21.74 14.20 -2.53
C ASP A 256 -23.24 13.87 -2.60
N LYS A 257 -23.62 12.76 -3.24
CA LYS A 257 -25.01 12.33 -3.38
C LYS A 257 -25.12 10.83 -3.65
N PRO A 258 -26.26 10.18 -3.31
CA PRO A 258 -26.41 8.75 -3.52
C PRO A 258 -26.34 8.42 -5.01
N VAL A 259 -25.30 7.71 -5.43
CA VAL A 259 -25.14 7.13 -6.76
C VAL A 259 -24.59 5.72 -6.56
N ALA A 260 -25.20 4.74 -7.22
CA ALA A 260 -24.67 3.38 -7.22
C ALA A 260 -23.59 3.27 -8.30
N VAL A 261 -22.35 3.61 -7.91
CA VAL A 261 -21.18 3.52 -8.78
C VAL A 261 -20.82 2.04 -8.96
N ILE A 262 -20.92 1.54 -10.18
CA ILE A 262 -20.56 0.17 -10.57
C ILE A 262 -19.04 0.10 -10.77
N GLU A 263 -18.30 0.51 -9.75
CA GLU A 263 -16.92 0.07 -9.57
C GLU A 263 -16.90 -0.82 -8.34
N ASN A 264 -15.99 -1.78 -8.28
CA ASN A 264 -15.73 -2.35 -6.99
C ASN A 264 -14.29 -2.78 -6.77
N TYR A 265 -13.62 -2.00 -5.93
CA TYR A 265 -12.29 -2.30 -5.46
C TYR A 265 -12.31 -3.27 -4.25
N GLU A 266 -13.34 -3.27 -3.39
CA GLU A 266 -13.26 -3.93 -2.07
C GLU A 266 -14.53 -4.60 -1.52
N GLY A 267 -15.67 -4.58 -2.19
CA GLY A 267 -16.94 -5.13 -1.67
C GLY A 267 -17.01 -6.66 -1.66
N GLN A 268 -16.00 -7.33 -2.20
CA GLN A 268 -15.73 -8.75 -1.96
C GLN A 268 -14.87 -8.99 -0.70
N LEU A 269 -14.14 -7.97 -0.24
CA LEU A 269 -13.25 -8.06 0.90
C LEU A 269 -14.11 -8.03 2.15
N ARG A 270 -14.26 -9.17 2.82
CA ARG A 270 -15.10 -9.32 4.01
C ARG A 270 -14.71 -8.43 5.20
N TRP A 271 -13.55 -7.77 5.14
CA TRP A 271 -13.11 -6.78 6.14
C TRP A 271 -13.51 -5.34 5.79
N PHE A 272 -14.03 -5.09 4.58
CA PHE A 272 -14.62 -3.81 4.23
C PHE A 272 -16.01 -3.69 4.89
N PRO A 273 -16.41 -2.49 5.37
CA PRO A 273 -17.68 -2.33 6.10
C PRO A 273 -18.91 -2.52 5.21
N VAL A 274 -18.75 -2.53 3.89
CA VAL A 274 -19.83 -2.71 2.91
C VAL A 274 -19.46 -3.87 2.00
N ASN A 275 -20.38 -4.81 1.83
CA ASN A 275 -20.22 -5.94 0.93
C ASN A 275 -21.28 -5.91 -0.16
N TRP A 276 -21.00 -6.60 -1.28
CA TRP A 276 -22.01 -6.85 -2.29
C TRP A 276 -23.21 -7.60 -1.69
N ASN A 277 -24.43 -7.14 -2.01
CA ASN A 277 -25.63 -7.88 -1.69
C ASN A 277 -25.81 -9.03 -2.69
N LEU A 278 -25.06 -10.13 -2.48
CA LEU A 278 -25.11 -11.32 -3.32
C LEU A 278 -26.48 -12.00 -3.29
N ASN A 279 -27.34 -11.71 -2.31
CA ASN A 279 -28.72 -12.18 -2.25
C ASN A 279 -29.70 -11.23 -2.96
N GLY A 280 -29.23 -10.07 -3.41
CA GLY A 280 -30.02 -9.08 -4.14
C GLY A 280 -30.42 -9.56 -5.54
N PRO A 281 -31.11 -8.69 -6.29
CA PRO A 281 -31.69 -9.04 -7.59
C PRO A 281 -30.65 -9.12 -8.71
N TYR A 282 -29.44 -8.59 -8.52
CA TYR A 282 -28.38 -8.55 -9.53
C TYR A 282 -27.51 -9.81 -9.52
N GLN A 283 -26.98 -10.18 -10.69
CA GLN A 283 -25.91 -11.17 -10.82
C GLN A 283 -24.57 -10.43 -10.69
N LEU A 284 -23.92 -10.54 -9.53
CA LEU A 284 -22.73 -9.75 -9.19
C LEU A 284 -21.43 -10.55 -9.27
N ASP A 285 -21.48 -11.87 -9.49
CA ASP A 285 -20.29 -12.75 -9.46
C ASP A 285 -19.14 -12.25 -10.34
N PRO A 286 -19.39 -11.77 -11.58
CA PRO A 286 -18.30 -11.28 -12.44
C PRO A 286 -17.58 -10.04 -11.89
N ILE A 287 -18.27 -9.17 -11.13
CA ILE A 287 -17.70 -7.96 -10.50
C ILE A 287 -17.38 -8.17 -9.02
N ASN A 288 -17.66 -9.35 -8.48
CA ASN A 288 -17.32 -9.78 -7.12
C ASN A 288 -15.92 -10.43 -7.10
N VAL A 289 -14.95 -9.78 -7.76
CA VAL A 289 -13.56 -10.22 -7.86
C VAL A 289 -12.60 -9.06 -7.55
N TRP A 290 -11.39 -9.38 -7.11
CA TRP A 290 -10.39 -8.36 -6.78
C TRP A 290 -9.98 -7.59 -8.03
N ALA A 291 -10.06 -6.26 -7.97
CA ALA A 291 -9.64 -5.37 -9.04
C ALA A 291 -10.28 -5.70 -10.41
N ALA A 292 -11.59 -5.99 -10.40
CA ALA A 292 -12.38 -6.17 -11.63
C ALA A 292 -12.20 -4.96 -12.57
N ASP A 293 -11.77 -5.21 -13.81
CA ASP A 293 -11.62 -4.16 -14.81
C ASP A 293 -12.87 -4.09 -15.69
N ASN A 294 -13.76 -3.13 -15.40
CA ASN A 294 -14.99 -2.91 -16.16
C ASN A 294 -14.79 -2.88 -17.68
N LYS A 295 -13.63 -2.40 -18.14
CA LYS A 295 -13.33 -2.33 -19.58
C LYS A 295 -13.32 -3.72 -20.22
N LYS A 296 -12.88 -4.75 -19.50
CA LYS A 296 -12.79 -6.14 -20.00
C LYS A 296 -14.09 -6.91 -19.87
N MET A 297 -15.12 -6.30 -19.27
CA MET A 297 -16.40 -6.92 -18.96
C MET A 297 -17.53 -6.34 -19.80
N VAL A 298 -17.19 -5.54 -20.80
CA VAL A 298 -18.17 -4.90 -21.68
C VAL A 298 -18.93 -6.00 -22.41
N GLU A 299 -18.21 -6.83 -23.15
CA GLU A 299 -18.74 -8.04 -23.76
C GLU A 299 -19.23 -9.02 -22.69
N HIS A 300 -20.41 -9.59 -22.92
CA HIS A 300 -21.08 -10.61 -22.09
C HIS A 300 -21.62 -10.16 -20.74
N PHE A 301 -20.98 -9.22 -20.03
CA PHE A 301 -21.47 -8.79 -18.71
C PHE A 301 -22.28 -7.50 -18.75
N TYR A 302 -21.84 -6.45 -19.46
CA TYR A 302 -22.60 -5.21 -19.54
C TYR A 302 -23.48 -5.11 -20.79
N THR A 303 -23.20 -5.90 -21.83
CA THR A 303 -23.97 -5.99 -23.08
C THR A 303 -24.45 -7.42 -23.32
N THR A 304 -25.37 -7.61 -24.28
CA THR A 304 -25.70 -8.94 -24.81
C THR A 304 -25.66 -8.96 -26.34
N PRO A 305 -25.49 -10.15 -26.96
CA PRO A 305 -25.58 -10.30 -28.41
C PRO A 305 -26.86 -9.71 -29.03
N GLU A 306 -27.96 -9.80 -28.29
CA GLU A 306 -29.28 -9.33 -28.73
C GLU A 306 -29.46 -7.82 -28.51
N ASN A 307 -28.68 -7.21 -27.60
CA ASN A 307 -28.78 -5.79 -27.27
C ASN A 307 -27.40 -5.16 -27.03
N HIS A 308 -26.69 -4.91 -28.13
CA HIS A 308 -25.43 -4.15 -28.14
C HIS A 308 -25.62 -2.62 -28.11
N ARG A 309 -26.85 -2.13 -27.95
CA ARG A 309 -27.12 -0.69 -28.03
C ARG A 309 -26.96 0.02 -26.69
N ILE A 310 -27.15 -0.68 -25.57
CA ILE A 310 -27.12 -0.09 -24.24
C ILE A 310 -26.35 -0.94 -23.25
N PHE A 311 -25.75 -0.31 -22.23
CA PHE A 311 -25.21 -1.05 -21.10
C PHE A 311 -26.32 -1.37 -20.11
N SER A 312 -26.26 -2.56 -19.51
CA SER A 312 -27.24 -3.01 -18.54
C SER A 312 -26.62 -4.01 -17.56
N LEU A 313 -27.13 -4.06 -16.33
CA LEU A 313 -26.74 -5.07 -15.35
C LEU A 313 -27.66 -6.30 -15.45
N PRO A 314 -27.11 -7.52 -15.45
CA PRO A 314 -27.92 -8.73 -15.43
C PRO A 314 -28.64 -8.91 -14.09
N LEU A 315 -29.93 -9.22 -14.15
CA LEU A 315 -30.74 -9.61 -13.00
C LEU A 315 -30.83 -11.13 -12.91
N LYS A 316 -31.02 -11.66 -11.70
CA LYS A 316 -31.20 -13.11 -11.47
C LYS A 316 -32.47 -13.67 -12.12
N SER A 317 -33.45 -12.82 -12.42
CA SER A 317 -34.64 -13.15 -13.20
C SER A 317 -34.36 -13.42 -14.67
N GLY A 318 -33.14 -13.16 -15.16
CA GLY A 318 -32.79 -13.25 -16.58
C GLY A 318 -33.08 -11.97 -17.37
N THR A 319 -33.79 -11.01 -16.78
CA THR A 319 -33.94 -9.66 -17.34
C THR A 319 -32.69 -8.83 -17.07
N ARG A 320 -32.59 -7.65 -17.69
CA ARG A 320 -31.45 -6.74 -17.50
C ARG A 320 -31.94 -5.36 -17.12
N ASN A 321 -31.28 -4.73 -16.15
CA ASN A 321 -31.58 -3.37 -15.73
C ASN A 321 -30.69 -2.38 -16.50
N PRO A 322 -31.23 -1.48 -17.32
CA PRO A 322 -30.44 -0.48 -18.03
C PRO A 322 -29.60 0.38 -17.09
N ILE A 323 -28.38 0.71 -17.52
CA ILE A 323 -27.50 1.62 -16.80
C ILE A 323 -27.71 3.02 -17.40
N PRO A 324 -28.32 3.97 -16.65
CA PRO A 324 -28.69 5.28 -17.18
C PRO A 324 -27.49 6.18 -17.45
N TYR A 325 -26.40 6.06 -16.68
CA TYR A 325 -25.23 6.91 -16.81
C TYR A 325 -23.94 6.10 -17.02
N VAL A 326 -23.09 6.59 -17.92
CA VAL A 326 -21.75 6.02 -18.18
C VAL A 326 -20.73 7.15 -18.13
N ALA A 327 -19.64 6.95 -17.39
CA ALA A 327 -18.55 7.92 -17.30
C ALA A 327 -17.25 7.32 -17.85
N ILE A 328 -16.63 8.01 -18.81
CA ILE A 328 -15.25 7.72 -19.24
C ILE A 328 -14.36 8.80 -18.63
N PHE A 329 -13.29 8.43 -17.94
CA PHE A 329 -12.35 9.40 -17.39
C PHE A 329 -10.89 8.97 -17.55
N GLY A 330 -10.03 9.99 -17.66
CA GLY A 330 -8.63 9.82 -18.02
C GLY A 330 -8.38 9.81 -19.53
N LYS A 331 -7.10 9.79 -19.90
CA LYS A 331 -6.68 9.82 -21.30
C LYS A 331 -6.66 8.41 -21.87
N VAL A 332 -7.45 8.19 -22.92
CA VAL A 332 -7.40 6.95 -23.72
C VAL A 332 -6.15 7.00 -24.59
N THR A 333 -5.17 6.16 -24.27
CA THR A 333 -3.87 6.08 -24.97
C THR A 333 -3.96 5.23 -26.23
N ASP A 334 -4.61 4.08 -26.14
CA ASP A 334 -4.81 3.16 -27.24
C ASP A 334 -6.28 3.18 -27.67
N LYS A 335 -6.58 3.99 -28.69
CA LYS A 335 -7.90 4.02 -29.28
C LYS A 335 -8.19 2.77 -30.12
N GLN A 336 -7.21 1.97 -30.51
CA GLN A 336 -7.44 0.75 -31.30
C GLN A 336 -7.75 -0.47 -30.42
N ASN A 337 -7.69 -0.31 -29.09
CA ASN A 337 -8.06 -1.36 -28.16
C ASN A 337 -9.51 -1.83 -28.40
N GLU A 338 -9.69 -3.14 -28.60
CA GLU A 338 -10.99 -3.75 -28.92
C GLU A 338 -12.07 -3.39 -27.89
N ASN A 339 -11.77 -3.46 -26.59
CA ASN A 339 -12.72 -3.09 -25.54
C ASN A 339 -13.13 -1.62 -25.64
N TYR A 340 -12.21 -0.71 -25.96
CA TYR A 340 -12.53 0.71 -26.12
C TYR A 340 -13.43 0.93 -27.34
N GLN A 341 -13.15 0.26 -28.45
CA GLN A 341 -13.99 0.33 -29.64
C GLN A 341 -15.41 -0.18 -29.37
N GLU A 342 -15.54 -1.27 -28.63
CA GLU A 342 -16.85 -1.78 -28.20
C GLU A 342 -17.59 -0.78 -27.31
N ILE A 343 -16.92 -0.21 -26.29
CA ILE A 343 -17.51 0.82 -25.42
C ILE A 343 -18.05 1.99 -26.24
N ILE A 344 -17.25 2.51 -27.17
CA ILE A 344 -17.64 3.65 -28.00
C ILE A 344 -18.78 3.28 -28.96
N ALA A 345 -18.81 2.06 -29.49
CA ALA A 345 -19.90 1.58 -30.33
C ALA A 345 -21.23 1.56 -29.56
N VAL A 346 -21.25 1.03 -28.33
CA VAL A 346 -22.44 1.04 -27.46
C VAL A 346 -22.87 2.48 -27.14
N LEU A 347 -21.93 3.34 -26.75
CA LEU A 347 -22.21 4.75 -26.43
C LEU A 347 -22.82 5.51 -27.61
N ASN A 348 -22.25 5.39 -28.82
CA ASN A 348 -22.74 6.09 -30.00
C ASN A 348 -24.17 5.65 -30.39
N ASN A 349 -24.51 4.39 -30.13
CA ASN A 349 -25.80 3.80 -30.49
C ASN A 349 -26.92 4.13 -29.49
N GLY A 350 -26.64 4.08 -28.19
CA GLY A 350 -27.69 4.17 -27.16
C GLY A 350 -27.58 5.31 -26.16
N TYR A 351 -26.56 6.16 -26.25
CA TYR A 351 -26.33 7.23 -25.28
C TYR A 351 -26.12 8.59 -25.93
N ASP A 352 -26.54 9.64 -25.23
CA ASP A 352 -26.21 11.02 -25.53
C ASP A 352 -25.11 11.51 -24.60
N MET A 353 -24.15 12.24 -25.14
CA MET A 353 -23.12 12.89 -24.33
C MET A 353 -23.74 14.09 -23.61
N LEU A 354 -23.83 14.01 -22.28
CA LEU A 354 -24.45 15.02 -21.45
C LEU A 354 -23.46 16.11 -21.03
N PHE A 355 -22.21 15.72 -20.79
CA PHE A 355 -21.16 16.62 -20.32
C PHE A 355 -19.77 16.13 -20.72
N GLU A 356 -18.85 17.06 -21.02
CA GLU A 356 -17.44 16.79 -21.26
C GLU A 356 -16.58 17.91 -20.67
N ASN A 357 -15.50 17.53 -19.97
CA ASN A 357 -14.40 18.41 -19.63
C ASN A 357 -13.06 17.74 -19.99
N ASP A 358 -11.93 18.38 -19.67
CA ASP A 358 -10.60 17.87 -20.06
C ASP A 358 -10.27 16.46 -19.58
N PHE A 359 -10.95 15.97 -18.54
CA PHE A 359 -10.64 14.69 -17.89
C PHE A 359 -11.77 13.67 -17.96
N CYS A 360 -13.02 14.10 -18.08
CA CYS A 360 -14.20 13.25 -17.99
C CYS A 360 -15.20 13.50 -19.12
N LYS A 361 -15.84 12.43 -19.57
CA LYS A 361 -17.02 12.45 -20.44
C LYS A 361 -18.14 11.68 -19.74
N LEU A 362 -19.31 12.31 -19.66
CA LEU A 362 -20.52 11.71 -19.11
C LEU A 362 -21.55 11.49 -20.23
N TYR A 363 -22.12 10.31 -20.23
CA TYR A 363 -23.14 9.88 -21.18
C TYR A 363 -24.41 9.48 -20.43
N GLN A 364 -25.56 9.81 -20.98
CA GLN A 364 -26.89 9.44 -20.49
C GLN A 364 -27.60 8.57 -21.53
N ILE A 365 -28.30 7.53 -21.10
CA ILE A 365 -29.05 6.65 -22.01
C ILE A 365 -30.12 7.45 -22.76
N ARG A 366 -30.28 7.22 -24.06
CA ARG A 366 -31.36 7.82 -24.86
C ARG A 366 -32.69 7.27 -24.41
N ASN A 367 -33.68 8.14 -24.16
CA ASN A 367 -35.06 7.71 -23.95
C ASN A 367 -35.53 6.98 -25.21
N GLN A 368 -35.78 5.67 -25.09
CA GLN A 368 -36.30 4.81 -26.16
C GLN A 368 -37.83 4.83 -26.20
#